data_AF-A0A382RAZ8-F1
#
_entry.id   AF-A0A382RAZ8-F1
#
_cell.length_a   1.000
_cell.length_b   1.000
_cell.length_c   1.000
_cell.angle_alpha   90.00
_cell.angle_beta   90.00
_cell.angle_gamma   90.00
#
_symmetry.space_group_name_H-M   'P 1'
#
loop_
_entity.id
_entity.type
_entity.pdbx_description
1 polymer ?
#
loop_
_entity_poly.entity_id
_entity_poly.type
_entity_poly.pdbx_seq_one_letter_code
_entity_poly.pdbx_strand_id
1 'polypeptide(L)'
;MKVFQYPLLCVLLLLTISCAYTDLNRDHYLLSPDESLSFTFHVDQQNISYSLKKDGQILIDQSQLGILADQFEFADDLQIKN
;
A
#
# COMPACT_ATOMS: atom_id res chain seq x y z
N MET A 1 -9.95 -29.96 36.61
CA MET A 1 -9.63 -28.59 36.16
C MET A 1 -9.34 -28.60 34.66
N LYS A 2 -10.36 -28.51 33.79
CA LYS A 2 -10.19 -28.43 32.32
C LYS A 2 -10.87 -27.20 31.69
N VAL A 3 -11.60 -26.42 32.49
CA VAL A 3 -12.47 -25.33 32.01
C VAL A 3 -11.66 -24.07 31.63
N PHE A 4 -10.45 -23.91 32.17
CA PHE A 4 -9.61 -22.72 31.96
C PHE A 4 -8.80 -22.71 30.64
N GLN A 5 -8.74 -23.82 29.91
CA GLN A 5 -7.95 -23.89 28.66
C GLN A 5 -8.68 -23.30 27.45
N TYR A 6 -10.01 -23.38 27.44
CA TYR A 6 -10.87 -22.86 26.36
C TYR A 6 -10.85 -21.32 26.24
N PRO A 7 -10.97 -20.52 27.31
CA PRO A 7 -10.94 -19.06 27.18
C PRO A 7 -9.56 -18.56 26.74
N LEU A 8 -8.48 -19.21 27.18
CA LEU A 8 -7.11 -18.85 26.78
C LEU A 8 -6.88 -19.08 25.28
N LEU A 9 -7.40 -20.19 24.75
CA LEU A 9 -7.38 -20.49 23.32
C LEU A 9 -8.15 -19.43 22.52
N CYS A 10 -9.34 -19.02 23.00
CA CYS A 10 -10.15 -18.00 22.33
C CYS A 10 -9.47 -16.63 22.30
N VAL A 11 -8.80 -16.21 23.39
CA VAL A 11 -8.04 -14.95 23.42
C VAL A 11 -6.85 -15.01 22.47
N LEU A 12 -6.14 -16.14 22.43
CA LEU A 12 -5.03 -16.36 21.49
C LEU A 12 -5.52 -16.28 20.04
N LEU A 13 -6.67 -16.88 19.73
CA LEU A 13 -7.28 -16.83 18.41
C LEU A 13 -7.68 -15.40 18.04
N LEU A 14 -8.35 -14.66 18.92
CA LEU A 14 -8.75 -13.26 18.69
C LEU A 14 -7.55 -12.34 18.43
N LEU A 15 -6.42 -12.57 19.10
CA LEU A 15 -5.18 -11.83 18.86
C LEU A 15 -4.57 -12.10 17.48
N THR A 16 -4.69 -13.34 16.95
CA THR A 16 -4.16 -13.67 15.62
C THR A 16 -4.95 -13.07 14.46
N ILE A 17 -6.26 -12.86 14.62
CA ILE A 17 -7.13 -12.25 13.58
C ILE A 17 -7.10 -10.72 13.62
N SER A 18 -6.78 -10.10 14.76
CA SER A 18 -6.76 -8.64 14.90
C SER A 18 -5.60 -7.95 14.16
N CYS A 19 -4.61 -8.71 13.67
CA CYS A 19 -3.51 -8.20 12.85
C CYS A 19 -3.66 -8.55 11.36
N ALA A 20 -4.85 -8.97 10.91
CA ALA A 20 -5.18 -8.95 9.49
C ALA A 20 -5.34 -7.48 9.07
N TYR A 21 -4.19 -6.85 8.86
CA TYR A 21 -4.01 -5.49 8.38
C TYR A 21 -4.99 -5.25 7.25
N THR A 22 -5.90 -4.29 7.44
CA THR A 22 -6.77 -3.81 6.39
C THR A 22 -5.87 -3.20 5.32
N ASP A 23 -5.71 -3.93 4.22
CA ASP A 23 -5.00 -3.56 3.00
C ASP A 23 -5.75 -2.42 2.27
N LEU A 24 -5.87 -1.28 2.95
CA LEU A 24 -6.32 -0.01 2.38
C LEU A 24 -5.17 0.73 1.69
N ASN A 25 -3.95 0.18 1.77
CA ASN A 25 -2.73 0.70 1.20
C ASN A 25 -2.23 -0.22 0.07
N ARG A 26 -3.18 -0.73 -0.72
CA ARG A 26 -2.87 -1.64 -1.81
C ARG A 26 -2.31 -0.82 -2.96
N ASP A 27 -1.04 -1.07 -3.29
CA ASP A 27 -0.41 -0.51 -4.49
C ASP A 27 -1.32 -0.70 -5.70
N HIS A 28 -1.66 0.40 -6.38
CA HIS A 28 -2.47 0.34 -7.59
C HIS A 28 -1.53 0.01 -8.75
N TYR A 29 -1.73 -1.15 -9.36
CA TYR A 29 -0.93 -1.58 -10.49
C TYR A 29 -1.72 -1.47 -11.80
N LEU A 30 -1.03 -1.01 -12.84
CA LEU A 30 -1.53 -0.98 -14.21
C LEU A 30 -0.53 -1.69 -15.11
N LEU A 31 -1.05 -2.46 -16.06
CA LEU A 31 -0.25 -3.15 -17.08
C LEU A 31 -0.60 -2.57 -18.45
N SER A 32 0.40 -2.46 -19.32
CA SER A 32 0.15 -2.20 -20.74
C SER A 32 -0.60 -3.37 -21.39
N PRO A 33 -1.27 -3.17 -22.54
CA PRO A 33 -2.02 -4.22 -23.22
C PRO A 33 -1.19 -5.45 -23.63
N ASP A 34 0.10 -5.27 -23.83
CA ASP A 34 1.08 -6.31 -24.15
C ASP A 34 1.81 -6.84 -22.91
N GLU A 35 1.43 -6.38 -21.71
CA GLU A 35 2.01 -6.71 -20.41
C GLU A 35 3.51 -6.39 -20.26
N SER A 36 4.12 -5.75 -21.26
CA SER A 36 5.56 -5.43 -21.25
C SER A 36 5.89 -4.32 -20.27
N LEU A 37 4.97 -3.39 -20.02
CA LEU A 37 5.15 -2.24 -19.13
C LEU A 37 4.23 -2.37 -17.91
N SER A 38 4.82 -2.33 -16.71
CA SER A 38 4.06 -2.28 -15.46
C SER A 38 4.30 -0.94 -14.77
N PHE A 39 3.21 -0.26 -14.44
CA PHE A 39 3.19 0.91 -13.59
C PHE A 39 2.65 0.53 -12.21
N THR A 40 3.34 0.94 -11.16
CA THR A 40 2.87 0.76 -9.79
C THR A 40 2.78 2.12 -9.12
N PHE A 41 1.59 2.43 -8.62
CA PHE A 41 1.31 3.62 -7.82
C PHE A 41 1.28 3.23 -6.35
N HIS A 42 2.23 3.78 -5.61
CA HIS A 42 2.42 3.52 -4.20
C HIS A 42 1.79 4.66 -3.41
N VAL A 43 0.93 4.31 -2.48
CA VAL A 43 0.42 5.21 -1.45
C VAL A 43 1.10 4.77 -0.16
N ASP A 44 1.84 5.66 0.47
CA ASP A 44 2.16 5.57 1.89
C ASP A 44 1.42 6.71 2.57
N GLN A 45 1.14 6.59 3.87
CA GLN A 45 0.19 7.43 4.63
C GLN A 45 0.26 8.94 4.34
N GLN A 46 1.43 9.45 3.94
CA GLN A 46 1.66 10.86 3.65
C GLN A 46 2.26 11.12 2.27
N ASN A 47 2.68 10.09 1.52
CA ASN A 47 3.44 10.26 0.29
C ASN A 47 2.86 9.37 -0.82
N ILE A 48 2.73 9.96 -2.01
CA ILE A 48 2.45 9.19 -3.22
C ILE A 48 3.72 9.08 -4.05
N SER A 49 3.94 7.90 -4.61
CA SER A 49 5.08 7.67 -5.49
C SER A 49 4.72 6.68 -6.59
N TYR A 50 5.57 6.58 -7.60
CA TYR A 50 5.39 5.63 -8.69
C TYR A 50 6.67 4.87 -9.00
N SER A 51 6.53 3.68 -9.55
CA SER A 51 7.61 2.93 -10.18
C SER A 51 7.18 2.39 -11.55
N LEU A 52 8.15 2.19 -12.44
CA LEU A 52 7.92 1.61 -13.76
C LEU A 52 8.90 0.47 -14.02
N LYS A 53 8.37 -0.64 -14.53
CA LYS A 53 9.18 -1.74 -15.04
C LYS A 53 8.81 -2.03 -16.48
N LYS A 54 9.81 -2.40 -17.28
CA LYS A 54 9.64 -2.93 -18.62
C LYS A 54 10.28 -4.30 -18.73
N ASP A 55 9.53 -5.28 -19.22
CA ASP A 55 9.97 -6.66 -19.37
C ASP A 55 10.56 -7.21 -18.05
N GLY A 56 9.94 -6.84 -16.92
CA GLY A 56 10.39 -7.18 -15.56
C GLY A 56 11.59 -6.40 -15.03
N GLN A 57 12.26 -5.59 -15.86
CA GLN A 57 13.40 -4.75 -15.46
C GLN A 57 12.93 -3.38 -14.98
N ILE A 58 13.51 -2.87 -13.90
CA ILE A 58 13.19 -1.54 -13.39
C ILE A 58 13.68 -0.49 -14.39
N LEU A 59 12.76 0.34 -14.88
CA LEU A 59 13.09 1.53 -15.67
C LEU A 59 13.15 2.77 -14.81
N ILE A 60 12.21 2.90 -13.88
CA ILE A 60 12.14 4.00 -12.92
C ILE A 60 11.89 3.39 -11.54
N ASP A 61 12.86 3.58 -10.65
CA ASP A 61 12.73 3.28 -9.23
C ASP A 61 11.64 4.14 -8.58
N GLN A 62 11.21 3.76 -7.39
CA GLN A 62 10.18 4.47 -6.65
C GLN A 62 10.50 5.96 -6.55
N SER A 63 9.69 6.78 -7.22
CA SER A 63 9.89 8.21 -7.40
C SER A 63 8.68 8.97 -6.87
N GLN A 64 8.92 9.96 -6.01
CA GLN A 64 7.86 10.74 -5.37
C GLN A 64 7.05 11.54 -6.41
N LEU A 65 5.73 11.58 -6.22
CA LEU A 65 4.81 12.42 -6.97
C LEU A 65 4.38 13.59 -6.08
N GLY A 66 4.33 14.78 -6.67
CA GLY A 66 3.88 15.97 -5.96
C GLY A 66 4.08 17.24 -6.77
N ILE A 67 3.43 18.32 -6.34
CA ILE A 67 3.55 19.66 -6.92
C ILE A 67 3.85 20.64 -5.79
N LEU A 68 4.97 21.34 -5.90
CA LEU A 68 5.27 22.51 -5.07
C LEU A 68 5.00 23.75 -5.92
N ALA A 69 4.06 24.60 -5.47
CA ALA A 69 3.72 25.85 -6.13
C ALA A 69 3.75 27.01 -5.12
N ASP A 70 3.88 28.23 -5.62
CA ASP A 70 4.05 29.42 -4.77
C ASP A 70 2.91 29.65 -3.77
N GLN A 71 1.70 29.17 -4.10
CA GLN A 71 0.48 29.43 -3.33
C GLN A 71 -0.10 28.16 -2.69
N PHE A 72 0.40 26.98 -3.04
CA PHE A 72 -0.09 25.72 -2.50
C PHE A 72 0.96 24.61 -2.65
N GLU A 73 0.85 23.62 -1.76
CA GLU A 73 1.68 22.43 -1.76
C GLU A 73 0.78 21.21 -1.90
N PHE A 74 1.09 20.39 -2.90
CA PHE A 74 0.42 19.13 -3.19
C PHE A 74 1.49 18.05 -3.31
N ALA A 75 2.30 17.88 -2.26
CA ALA A 75 3.41 16.92 -2.23
C ALA A 75 3.28 15.93 -1.06
N ASP A 76 2.79 16.41 0.08
CA ASP A 76 2.66 15.64 1.32
C ASP A 76 1.19 15.55 1.78
N ASP A 77 0.90 14.58 2.66
CA ASP A 77 -0.42 14.32 3.27
C ASP A 77 -1.58 14.18 2.26
N LEU A 78 -1.26 13.65 1.08
CA LEU A 78 -2.21 13.49 -0.02
C LEU A 78 -3.19 12.34 0.23
N GLN A 79 -4.48 12.68 0.35
CA GLN A 79 -5.55 11.69 0.48
C GLN A 79 -6.11 11.30 -0.89
N ILE A 80 -5.97 10.03 -1.26
CA ILE A 80 -6.59 9.47 -2.46
C ILE A 80 -8.05 9.14 -2.18
N LYS A 81 -8.95 9.71 -2.98
CA LYS A 81 -10.38 9.43 -2.90
C LYS A 81 -10.74 8.31 -3.88
N ASN A 82 -11.30 7.22 -3.36
CA ASN A 82 -11.88 6.13 -4.16
C ASN A 82 -13.23 6.53 -4.78
#